data_AF-A0A662UUF8-F1
#
_entry.id   AF-A0A662UUF8-F1
#
_cell.length_a   1.000
_cell.length_b   1.000
_cell.length_c   1.000
_cell.angle_alpha   90.00
_cell.angle_beta   90.00
_cell.angle_gamma   90.00
#
_symmetry.space_group_name_H-M   'P 1'
#
loop_
_entity.id
_entity.type
_entity.pdbx_description
1 polymer ?
#
loop_
_entity_poly.entity_id
_entity_poly.type
_entity_poly.pdbx_seq_one_letter_code
_entity_poly.pdbx_strand_id
1 'polypeptide(L)'
;MRSLNPSDIRRRLLNAFRRYGFFIFTKEEYAEVSRIIRATELRHLLKLRALNSRRTFFILELDSRVFIAKCRDSCEGNAVLDNSCYVRCKEANEGRLMSAIIEKLASGS
;
A
#
# COMPACT_ATOMS: atom_id res chain seq x y z
N MET A 1 -1.20 9.36 28.53
CA MET A 1 -1.26 8.94 27.12
C MET A 1 0.15 8.97 26.55
N ARG A 2 0.71 7.84 26.10
CA ARG A 2 2.01 7.83 25.42
C ARG A 2 1.84 8.53 24.08
N SER A 3 2.58 9.62 23.87
CA SER A 3 2.74 10.25 22.56
C SER A 3 3.21 9.18 21.57
N LEU A 4 2.42 8.91 20.53
CA LEU A 4 2.84 8.05 19.43
C LEU A 4 3.98 8.75 18.71
N ASN A 5 5.19 8.22 18.82
CA ASN A 5 6.36 8.78 18.14
C ASN A 5 6.23 8.51 16.63
N PRO A 6 6.21 9.57 15.77
CA PRO A 6 6.12 9.41 14.32
C PRO A 6 7.18 8.48 13.73
N SER A 7 8.41 8.50 14.25
CA SER A 7 9.50 7.66 13.75
C SER A 7 9.24 6.17 14.03
N ASP A 8 8.63 5.84 15.16
CA ASP A 8 8.27 4.47 15.51
C ASP A 8 7.16 3.92 14.60
N ILE A 9 6.15 4.75 14.30
CA ILE A 9 5.07 4.36 13.37
C ILE A 9 5.63 4.18 11.96
N ARG A 10 6.50 5.09 11.48
CA ARG A 10 7.15 4.95 10.18
C ARG A 10 7.98 3.67 10.09
N ARG A 11 8.77 3.34 11.12
CA ARG A 11 9.56 2.10 11.19
C ARG A 11 8.66 0.86 11.14
N ARG A 12 7.53 0.87 11.86
CA ARG A 12 6.54 -0.22 11.84
C ARG A 12 5.87 -0.36 10.48
N LEU A 13 5.50 0.75 9.84
CA LEU A 13 4.99 0.76 8.47
C LEU A 13 5.99 0.11 7.51
N LEU A 14 7.25 0.58 7.52
CA LEU A 14 8.31 0.05 6.67
C LEU A 14 8.50 -1.46 6.86
N ASN A 15 8.59 -1.92 8.11
CA ASN A 15 8.76 -3.34 8.42
C ASN A 15 7.55 -4.18 7.98
N ALA A 16 6.33 -3.67 8.16
CA ALA A 16 5.12 -4.37 7.79
C ALA A 16 4.99 -4.51 6.27
N PHE A 17 5.27 -3.44 5.50
CA PHE A 17 5.28 -3.51 4.04
C PHE A 17 6.37 -4.46 3.51
N ARG A 18 7.58 -4.43 4.08
CA ARG A 18 8.65 -5.37 3.71
C ARG A 18 8.28 -6.83 3.95
N ARG A 19 7.55 -7.12 5.02
CA ARG A 19 7.28 -8.51 5.44
C ARG A 19 5.96 -9.06 4.92
N TYR A 20 4.95 -8.20 4.77
CA TYR A 20 3.57 -8.63 4.52
C TYR A 20 2.90 -7.88 3.35
N GLY A 21 3.47 -6.77 2.89
CA GLY A 21 2.85 -5.93 1.85
C GLY A 21 1.65 -5.09 2.33
N PHE A 22 1.32 -5.13 3.62
CA PHE A 22 0.26 -4.32 4.24
C PHE A 22 0.60 -3.98 5.68
N PHE A 23 -0.14 -3.04 6.26
CA PHE A 23 -0.02 -2.64 7.66
C PHE A 23 -1.39 -2.53 8.33
N ILE A 24 -1.56 -3.19 9.48
CA ILE A 24 -2.74 -3.09 10.34
C ILE A 24 -2.41 -2.22 11.54
N PHE A 25 -3.30 -1.29 11.87
CA PHE A 25 -3.12 -0.32 12.95
C PHE A 25 -4.44 0.04 13.61
N THR A 26 -4.36 0.63 14.80
CA THR A 26 -5.55 0.97 15.59
C THR A 26 -6.10 2.35 15.26
N LYS A 27 -7.30 2.65 15.78
CA LYS A 27 -7.91 3.98 15.67
C LYS A 27 -7.03 5.10 16.22
N GLU A 28 -6.31 4.84 17.31
CA GLU A 28 -5.43 5.81 17.96
C GLU A 28 -4.25 6.20 17.05
N GLU A 29 -3.80 5.27 16.21
CA GLU A 29 -2.69 5.46 15.27
C GLU A 29 -3.13 6.12 13.96
N TYR A 30 -4.44 6.22 13.71
CA TYR A 30 -4.99 6.59 12.41
C TYR A 30 -4.55 7.96 11.91
N ALA A 31 -4.57 8.96 12.78
CA ALA A 31 -4.19 10.32 12.41
C ALA A 31 -2.73 10.40 11.96
N GLU A 32 -1.85 9.71 12.68
CA GLU A 32 -0.40 9.72 12.43
C GLU A 32 -0.03 8.89 11.20
N VAL A 33 -0.62 7.70 11.03
CA VAL A 33 -0.46 6.91 9.79
C VAL A 33 -0.95 7.72 8.59
N SER A 34 -2.13 8.34 8.68
CA SER A 34 -2.68 9.17 7.59
C SER A 34 -1.81 10.40 7.29
N ARG A 35 -1.11 10.94 8.29
CA ARG A 35 -0.16 12.04 8.10
C ARG A 35 1.08 11.57 7.35
N ILE A 36 1.69 10.47 7.77
CA ILE A 36 2.87 9.87 7.11
C ILE A 36 2.57 9.57 5.65
N ILE A 37 1.43 8.93 5.35
CA ILE A 37 1.06 8.57 3.96
C ILE A 37 0.79 9.78 3.07
N ARG A 38 0.27 10.87 3.65
CA ARG A 38 0.12 12.13 2.91
C ARG A 38 1.48 12.78 2.62
N ALA A 39 2.39 12.79 3.61
CA ALA A 39 3.72 13.38 3.47
C ALA A 39 4.61 12.62 2.45
N THR A 40 4.39 11.32 2.26
CA THR A 40 5.11 10.51 1.26
C THR A 40 4.44 10.47 -0.10
N GLU A 41 3.30 11.16 -0.28
CA GLU A 41 2.49 11.14 -1.51
C GLU A 41 2.05 9.73 -1.94
N LEU A 42 2.07 8.75 -1.05
CA LEU A 42 1.74 7.35 -1.36
C LEU A 42 0.23 7.09 -1.44
N ARG A 43 -0.60 8.09 -1.13
CA ARG A 43 -2.06 7.96 -1.05
C ARG A 43 -2.71 7.40 -2.32
N HIS A 44 -2.14 7.67 -3.50
CA HIS A 44 -2.66 7.19 -4.77
C HIS A 44 -2.31 5.72 -5.07
N LEU A 45 -1.36 5.13 -4.33
CA LEU A 45 -0.92 3.74 -4.48
C LEU A 45 -1.49 2.83 -3.39
N LEU A 46 -2.04 3.41 -2.33
CA LEU A 46 -2.45 2.70 -1.14
C LEU A 46 -3.94 2.87 -0.87
N LYS A 47 -4.57 1.76 -0.51
CA LYS A 47 -5.94 1.70 -0.03
C LYS A 47 -5.94 1.65 1.49
N LEU A 48 -6.73 2.54 2.09
CA LEU A 48 -6.98 2.58 3.53
C LEU A 48 -8.44 2.18 3.80
N ARG A 49 -8.67 1.14 4.59
CA ARG A 49 -10.03 0.70 4.97
C ARG A 49 -10.11 0.28 6.43
N ALA A 50 -11.30 0.44 7.02
CA ALA A 50 -11.59 -0.12 8.33
C ALA A 50 -11.81 -1.64 8.22
N LEU A 51 -11.36 -2.39 9.21
CA LEU A 51 -11.57 -3.84 9.29
C LEU A 51 -12.86 -4.23 10.00
N ASN A 52 -13.50 -3.28 10.71
CA ASN A 52 -14.76 -3.50 11.38
C ASN A 52 -15.65 -2.25 11.37
N SER A 53 -16.94 -2.45 11.63
CA SER A 53 -17.94 -1.38 11.68
C SER A 53 -17.65 -0.32 12.75
N ARG A 54 -17.08 -0.76 13.89
CA ARG A 54 -16.67 0.12 15.00
C ARG A 54 -15.40 0.94 14.72
N ARG A 55 -14.73 0.69 13.58
CA ARG A 55 -13.49 1.38 13.15
C ARG A 55 -12.40 1.38 14.23
N THR A 56 -12.22 0.26 14.92
CA THR A 56 -11.16 0.11 15.92
C THR A 56 -9.83 -0.29 15.29
N PHE A 57 -9.90 -0.98 14.15
CA PHE A 57 -8.74 -1.40 13.37
C PHE A 57 -8.88 -0.97 11.91
N PHE A 58 -7.73 -0.65 11.32
CA PHE A 58 -7.59 -0.24 9.94
C PHE A 58 -6.50 -1.04 9.28
N ILE A 59 -6.61 -1.19 7.97
CA ILE A 59 -5.56 -1.77 7.13
C ILE A 59 -5.20 -0.77 6.03
N LEU A 60 -3.89 -0.64 5.82
CA LEU A 60 -3.29 0.06 4.71
C LEU A 60 -2.58 -0.98 3.83
N GLU A 61 -3.04 -1.11 2.59
CA GLU A 61 -2.60 -2.12 1.63
C GLU A 61 -2.44 -1.49 0.24
N LEU A 62 -1.78 -2.17 -0.69
CA LEU A 62 -1.69 -1.73 -2.09
C LEU A 62 -3.09 -1.58 -2.70
N ASP A 63 -3.39 -0.48 -3.39
CA ASP A 63 -4.67 -0.35 -4.11
C ASP A 63 -4.60 -1.13 -5.42
N SER A 64 -5.19 -2.33 -5.42
CA SER A 64 -5.12 -3.22 -6.56
C SER A 64 -5.73 -2.68 -7.85
N ARG A 65 -6.65 -1.71 -7.72
CA ARG A 65 -7.37 -1.13 -8.86
C ARG A 65 -6.48 -0.27 -9.74
N VAL A 66 -5.38 0.24 -9.20
CA VAL A 66 -4.45 1.15 -9.91
C VAL A 66 -3.80 0.45 -11.13
N PHE A 67 -3.68 -0.87 -11.11
CA PHE A 67 -3.00 -1.63 -12.16
C PHE A 67 -3.90 -2.60 -12.93
N ILE A 68 -5.09 -2.95 -12.42
CA ILE A 68 -6.01 -3.84 -13.15
C ILE A 68 -6.34 -3.27 -14.54
N ALA A 69 -6.63 -1.95 -14.62
CA ALA A 69 -6.89 -1.30 -15.90
C ALA A 69 -5.67 -1.33 -16.83
N LYS A 70 -4.48 -0.99 -16.32
CA LYS A 70 -3.24 -0.99 -17.11
C LYS A 70 -2.87 -2.39 -17.62
N CYS A 71 -3.04 -3.41 -16.80
CA CYS A 71 -2.77 -4.79 -17.21
C CYS A 71 -3.78 -5.30 -18.23
N ARG A 72 -5.06 -4.90 -18.11
CA ARG A 72 -6.05 -5.17 -19.13
C ARG A 72 -5.65 -4.57 -20.48
N ASP A 73 -5.37 -3.27 -20.52
CA ASP A 73 -5.02 -2.57 -21.75
C ASP A 73 -3.75 -3.18 -22.40
N SER A 74 -2.76 -3.55 -21.57
CA SER A 74 -1.52 -4.20 -22.04
C SER A 74 -1.74 -5.62 -22.57
N CYS A 75 -2.64 -6.41 -21.99
CA CYS A 75 -2.91 -7.77 -22.46
C CYS A 75 -3.81 -7.80 -23.69
N GLU A 76 -4.82 -6.90 -23.75
CA GLU A 76 -5.67 -6.71 -24.93
C GLU A 76 -4.87 -6.24 -26.15
N GLY A 77 -3.95 -5.29 -25.97
CA GLY A 77 -3.09 -4.79 -27.05
C GLY A 77 -2.12 -5.81 -27.65
N ASN A 78 -1.83 -6.91 -26.92
CA ASN A 78 -0.94 -7.99 -27.39
C ASN A 78 -1.71 -9.21 -27.94
N ALA A 79 -3.05 -9.15 -28.03
CA ALA A 79 -3.91 -10.27 -28.44
C ALA A 79 -3.75 -11.55 -27.58
N VAL A 80 -3.17 -11.45 -26.38
CA VAL A 80 -3.01 -12.54 -25.41
C VAL A 80 -3.99 -12.31 -24.26
N LEU A 81 -5.23 -12.75 -24.45
CA LEU A 81 -6.27 -12.78 -23.41
C LEU A 81 -6.20 -14.10 -22.61
N ASP A 82 -5.00 -14.48 -22.19
CA ASP A 82 -4.79 -15.58 -21.25
C ASP A 82 -4.66 -15.01 -19.83
N ASN A 83 -5.26 -15.69 -18.86
CA ASN A 83 -5.05 -15.48 -17.42
C ASN A 83 -3.55 -15.32 -17.07
N SER A 84 -2.66 -16.01 -17.78
CA SER A 84 -1.21 -15.90 -17.58
C SER A 84 -0.64 -14.50 -17.84
N CYS A 85 -1.17 -13.76 -18.84
CA CYS A 85 -0.74 -12.38 -19.12
C CYS A 85 -1.12 -11.45 -17.96
N TYR A 86 -2.36 -11.54 -17.50
CA TYR A 86 -2.87 -10.73 -16.40
C TYR A 86 -2.13 -10.99 -15.09
N VAL A 87 -1.90 -12.26 -14.75
CA VAL A 87 -1.19 -12.65 -13.53
C VAL A 87 0.24 -12.12 -13.55
N ARG A 88 0.98 -12.33 -14.64
CA ARG A 88 2.36 -11.84 -14.77
C ARG A 88 2.45 -10.32 -14.71
N CYS A 89 1.55 -9.62 -15.41
CA CYS A 89 1.52 -8.16 -15.38
C CYS A 89 1.23 -7.64 -13.96
N LYS A 90 0.29 -8.27 -13.25
CA LYS A 90 -0.06 -7.92 -11.87
C LYS A 90 1.12 -8.11 -10.93
N GLU A 91 1.77 -9.28 -10.95
CA GLU A 91 2.90 -9.60 -10.08
C GLU A 91 4.09 -8.66 -10.31
N ALA A 92 4.43 -8.38 -11.58
CA ALA A 92 5.52 -7.47 -11.92
C ALA A 92 5.26 -6.03 -11.44
N ASN A 93 4.02 -5.54 -11.61
CA ASN A 93 3.64 -4.21 -11.15
C ASN A 93 3.58 -4.13 -9.62
N GLU A 94 3.07 -5.18 -8.96
CA GLU A 94 3.00 -5.27 -7.51
C GLU A 94 4.39 -5.18 -6.88
N GLY A 95 5.36 -5.95 -7.38
CA GLY A 95 6.75 -5.89 -6.90
C GLY A 95 7.37 -4.50 -7.07
N ARG A 96 7.23 -3.89 -8.26
CA ARG A 96 7.77 -2.54 -8.53
C ARG A 96 7.15 -1.47 -7.61
N LEU A 97 5.84 -1.54 -7.38
CA LEU A 97 5.15 -0.59 -6.52
C LEU A 97 5.50 -0.80 -5.05
N MET A 98 5.65 -2.05 -4.62
CA MET A 98 6.09 -2.37 -3.27
C MET A 98 7.47 -1.77 -2.98
N SER A 99 8.41 -1.90 -3.93
CA SER A 99 9.72 -1.25 -3.83
C SER A 99 9.60 0.26 -3.72
N ALA A 100 8.78 0.90 -4.56
CA ALA A 100 8.57 2.35 -4.50
C ALA A 100 7.94 2.81 -3.17
N ILE A 101 7.00 2.04 -2.61
CA ILE A 101 6.41 2.31 -1.29
C ILE A 101 7.48 2.22 -0.20
N ILE A 102 8.29 1.16 -0.20
CA ILE A 102 9.37 0.93 0.76
C ILE A 102 10.40 2.06 0.68
N GLU A 103 10.80 2.47 -0.52
CA GLU A 103 11.74 3.57 -0.75
C GLU A 103 11.20 4.90 -0.21
N LYS A 104 9.96 5.27 -0.53
CA LYS A 104 9.34 6.51 -0.03
C LYS A 104 9.16 6.51 1.50
N LEU A 105 8.85 5.34 2.08
CA LEU A 105 8.78 5.18 3.54
C LEU A 105 10.15 5.23 4.20
N ALA A 106 11.23 4.86 3.50
CA ALA A 106 12.60 4.95 4.01
C ALA A 106 13.21 6.35 3.85
N SER A 107 12.87 7.09 2.79
CA SER A 107 13.49 8.37 2.44
C SER A 107 12.90 9.59 3.15
N GLY A 108 11.65 9.52 3.61
CA GLY A 108 11.06 10.66 4.32
C GLY A 108 11.71 10.86 5.69
N SER A 109 12.48 11.93 5.79
CA SER A 109 13.03 12.49 7.04
C SER A 109 11.94 13.23 7.80
#